data_AF-A0A1G6AX49-F1
#
_entry.id   AF-A0A1G6AX49-F1
#
_cell.length_a   1.000
_cell.length_b   1.000
_cell.length_c   1.000
_cell.angle_alpha   90.00
_cell.angle_beta   90.00
_cell.angle_gamma   90.00
#
_symmetry.space_group_name_H-M   'P 1'
#
loop_
_entity.id
_entity.type
_entity.pdbx_description
1 polymer ?
#
loop_
_entity_poly.entity_id
_entity_poly.type
_entity_poly.pdbx_seq_one_letter_code
_entity_poly.pdbx_strand_id
1 'polypeptide(L)'
;MKIKDVFKSKKNIAITALSILLIGTAGIESSTSADLAKSEEKVEQLTAQLKEQKAESLAAQVALADFQEKNEEFIEVGKKEVKKLKKILKETDEAFENLEKDYTQEAYDTASEKINLLTDEQDKAGYLKRLELAKTIIEAEKSVTDAEKEVKQEKLDSALSKVKALASSDKKEQLEKRLDTVKTNLEKKKTEEKLAQVEEAVKNLENNQTRENITGAQNQVNSLEDDKQKENFNTRIKAVTSAIESREAQEQAAAQQAAQAAQDQSTATVYITATGKRYHLSPNCRGLNNSKSTSSTTLSDAEARGLTLCQFE
;
A
#
# COMPACT_ATOMS: atom_id res chain seq x y z
N MET A 1 53.43 -38.59 -24.60
CA MET A 1 54.67 -39.13 -25.22
C MET A 1 55.20 -38.10 -26.21
N LYS A 2 56.46 -37.67 -26.09
CA LYS A 2 57.01 -36.58 -26.91
C LYS A 2 57.40 -37.11 -28.29
N ILE A 3 56.90 -36.49 -29.36
CA ILE A 3 57.16 -36.85 -30.79
C ILE A 3 58.67 -36.95 -31.13
N LYS A 4 59.52 -36.23 -30.37
CA LYS A 4 60.99 -36.30 -30.48
C LYS A 4 61.56 -37.70 -30.24
N ASP A 5 60.92 -38.54 -29.43
CA ASP A 5 61.44 -39.86 -29.09
C ASP A 5 61.18 -40.90 -30.19
N VAL A 6 60.14 -40.70 -31.01
CA VAL A 6 59.80 -41.59 -32.15
C VAL A 6 60.75 -41.36 -33.34
N PHE A 7 61.20 -40.12 -33.57
CA PHE A 7 62.14 -39.82 -34.65
C PHE A 7 63.58 -40.26 -34.37
N LYS A 8 63.97 -40.36 -33.10
CA LYS A 8 65.31 -40.81 -32.70
C LYS A 8 65.51 -42.31 -32.96
N SER A 9 64.46 -43.12 -32.87
CA SER A 9 64.55 -44.56 -33.15
C SER A 9 64.66 -44.86 -34.66
N LYS A 10 63.94 -44.11 -35.52
CA LYS A 10 64.00 -44.29 -36.98
C LYS A 10 65.35 -43.88 -37.59
N LYS A 11 66.04 -42.88 -37.03
CA LYS A 11 67.35 -42.42 -37.53
C LYS A 11 68.45 -43.46 -37.27
N ASN A 12 68.36 -44.23 -36.18
CA ASN A 12 69.31 -45.32 -35.89
C ASN A 12 69.11 -46.52 -36.82
N ILE A 13 67.86 -46.88 -37.15
CA ILE A 13 67.55 -48.02 -38.03
C ILE A 13 68.05 -47.79 -39.47
N ALA A 14 67.97 -46.55 -39.98
CA ALA A 14 68.46 -46.20 -41.31
C ALA A 14 69.99 -46.27 -41.44
N ILE A 15 70.74 -46.00 -40.35
CA ILE A 15 72.21 -46.07 -40.35
C ILE A 15 72.71 -47.51 -40.21
N THR A 16 71.96 -48.38 -39.51
CA THR A 16 72.29 -49.82 -39.41
C THR A 16 72.03 -50.56 -40.74
N ALA A 17 71.02 -50.16 -41.51
CA ALA A 17 70.79 -50.73 -42.85
C ALA A 17 71.88 -50.34 -43.87
N LEU A 18 72.47 -49.16 -43.73
CA LEU A 18 73.56 -48.67 -44.60
C LEU A 18 74.93 -49.30 -44.27
N SER A 19 75.11 -49.82 -43.04
CA SER A 19 76.34 -50.50 -42.63
C SER A 19 76.35 -52.00 -42.94
N ILE A 20 75.17 -52.63 -43.15
CA ILE A 20 75.06 -54.03 -43.60
C ILE A 20 75.24 -54.17 -45.12
N LEU A 21 75.14 -53.08 -45.89
CA LEU A 21 75.41 -53.11 -47.34
C LEU A 21 76.91 -53.08 -47.70
N LEU A 22 77.81 -52.87 -46.72
CA LEU A 22 79.24 -52.64 -46.96
C LEU A 22 80.15 -53.76 -46.45
N ILE A 23 79.62 -54.85 -45.88
CA ILE A 23 80.40 -56.03 -45.46
C ILE A 23 79.63 -57.29 -45.82
N GLY A 24 79.96 -57.88 -46.98
CA GLY A 24 79.35 -59.12 -47.46
C GLY A 24 79.98 -59.64 -48.75
N THR A 25 81.31 -59.75 -48.81
CA THR A 25 82.00 -60.48 -49.88
C THR A 25 82.18 -61.95 -49.48
N ALA A 26 81.40 -62.87 -50.06
CA ALA A 26 81.81 -64.24 -50.37
C ALA A 26 80.65 -64.99 -51.06
N GLY A 27 80.70 -65.04 -52.39
CA GLY A 27 79.72 -65.75 -53.23
C GLY A 27 79.66 -65.11 -54.61
N ILE A 28 80.65 -65.42 -55.45
CA ILE A 28 80.66 -65.00 -56.87
C ILE A 28 79.70 -65.94 -57.61
N GLU A 29 78.43 -65.54 -57.70
CA GLU A 29 77.60 -65.79 -58.87
C GLU A 29 77.59 -64.49 -59.67
N SER A 30 77.84 -64.57 -60.98
CA SER A 30 77.88 -63.42 -61.86
C SER A 30 76.52 -62.73 -61.89
N SER A 31 76.34 -61.68 -61.07
CA SER A 31 75.23 -60.76 -61.24
C SER A 31 75.35 -60.16 -62.63
N THR A 32 74.39 -60.46 -63.49
CA THR A 32 74.34 -59.88 -64.83
C THR A 32 74.14 -58.36 -64.70
N SER A 33 74.56 -57.56 -65.68
CA SER A 33 74.35 -56.10 -65.67
C SER A 33 72.89 -55.69 -65.43
N ALA A 34 71.94 -56.60 -65.70
CA ALA A 34 70.52 -56.43 -65.44
C ALA A 34 70.14 -56.44 -63.94
N ASP A 35 70.81 -57.24 -63.10
CA ASP A 35 70.51 -57.34 -61.67
C ASP A 35 70.98 -56.10 -60.89
N LEU A 36 72.14 -55.56 -61.30
CA LEU A 36 72.66 -54.28 -60.79
C LEU A 36 71.75 -53.12 -61.19
N ALA A 37 71.35 -53.04 -62.47
CA ALA A 37 70.44 -52.00 -62.96
C ALA A 37 69.09 -52.00 -62.20
N LYS A 38 68.53 -53.19 -61.91
CA LYS A 38 67.29 -53.33 -61.14
C LYS A 38 67.45 -52.91 -59.67
N SER A 39 68.64 -53.12 -59.10
CA SER A 39 68.96 -52.67 -57.74
C SER A 39 69.12 -51.14 -57.67
N GLU A 40 69.72 -50.53 -58.69
CA GLU A 40 69.86 -49.07 -58.83
C GLU A 40 68.50 -48.38 -58.99
N GLU A 41 67.63 -48.91 -59.85
CA GLU A 41 66.25 -48.41 -60.05
C GLU A 41 65.44 -48.45 -58.74
N LYS A 42 65.59 -49.53 -57.96
CA LYS A 42 64.93 -49.67 -56.65
C LYS A 42 65.49 -48.68 -55.61
N VAL A 43 66.78 -48.40 -55.63
CA VAL A 43 67.40 -47.39 -54.76
C VAL A 43 66.92 -45.99 -55.14
N GLU A 44 66.78 -45.69 -56.42
CA GLU A 44 66.23 -44.43 -56.91
C GLU A 44 64.75 -44.25 -56.50
N GLN A 45 63.93 -45.31 -56.66
CA GLN A 45 62.53 -45.32 -56.23
C GLN A 45 62.38 -45.11 -54.72
N LEU A 46 63.17 -45.82 -53.90
CA LEU A 46 63.17 -45.64 -52.45
C LEU A 46 63.64 -44.24 -52.05
N THR A 47 64.60 -43.66 -52.77
CA THR A 47 65.07 -42.30 -52.54
C THR A 47 63.99 -41.27 -52.88
N ALA A 48 63.23 -41.48 -53.96
CA ALA A 48 62.08 -40.65 -54.33
C ALA A 48 60.96 -40.74 -53.28
N GLN A 49 60.59 -41.94 -52.85
CA GLN A 49 59.60 -42.16 -51.79
C GLN A 49 60.01 -41.53 -50.46
N LEU A 50 61.31 -41.59 -50.10
CA LEU A 50 61.81 -40.99 -48.88
C LEU A 50 61.81 -39.45 -48.96
N LYS A 51 62.05 -38.87 -50.14
CA LYS A 51 61.87 -37.43 -50.37
C LYS A 51 60.40 -37.01 -50.25
N GLU A 52 59.48 -37.79 -50.80
CA GLU A 52 58.04 -37.57 -50.73
C GLU A 52 57.53 -37.65 -49.29
N GLN A 53 57.83 -38.73 -48.56
CA GLN A 53 57.47 -38.88 -47.14
C GLN A 53 58.05 -37.77 -46.27
N LYS A 54 59.26 -37.28 -46.59
CA LYS A 54 59.86 -36.14 -45.89
C LYS A 54 59.10 -34.84 -46.18
N ALA A 55 58.66 -34.64 -47.42
CA ALA A 55 57.83 -33.49 -47.80
C ALA A 55 56.45 -33.54 -47.12
N GLU A 56 55.80 -34.70 -47.10
CA GLU A 56 54.53 -34.91 -46.39
C GLU A 56 54.68 -34.69 -44.87
N SER A 57 55.76 -35.21 -44.26
CA SER A 57 56.03 -34.99 -42.84
C SER A 57 56.29 -33.52 -42.52
N LEU A 58 56.88 -32.76 -43.44
CA LEU A 58 57.10 -31.33 -43.28
C LEU A 58 55.77 -30.58 -43.40
N ALA A 59 54.93 -30.93 -44.38
CA ALA A 59 53.59 -30.36 -44.55
C ALA A 59 52.71 -30.63 -43.32
N ALA A 60 52.76 -31.83 -42.75
CA ALA A 60 52.04 -32.17 -41.52
C ALA A 60 52.53 -31.38 -40.29
N GLN A 61 53.85 -31.09 -40.20
CA GLN A 61 54.39 -30.24 -39.14
C GLN A 61 53.91 -28.79 -39.27
N VAL A 62 53.84 -28.25 -40.49
CA VAL A 62 53.29 -26.91 -40.76
C VAL A 62 51.81 -26.87 -40.38
N ALA A 63 51.00 -27.83 -40.83
CA ALA A 63 49.58 -27.89 -40.50
C ALA A 63 49.30 -28.03 -38.99
N LEU A 64 50.16 -28.75 -38.26
CA LEU A 64 50.06 -28.85 -36.80
C LEU A 64 50.37 -27.51 -36.11
N ALA A 65 51.36 -26.76 -36.60
CA ALA A 65 51.69 -25.44 -36.08
C ALA A 65 50.53 -24.45 -36.31
N ASP A 66 49.96 -24.43 -37.53
CA ASP A 66 48.79 -23.61 -37.87
C ASP A 66 47.57 -23.95 -36.98
N PHE A 67 47.37 -25.25 -36.68
CA PHE A 67 46.31 -25.68 -35.78
C PHE A 67 46.55 -25.23 -34.33
N GLN A 68 47.79 -25.32 -33.85
CA GLN A 68 48.15 -24.87 -32.51
C GLN A 68 47.89 -23.37 -32.33
N GLU A 69 48.29 -22.55 -33.31
CA GLU A 69 48.04 -21.10 -33.31
C GLU A 69 46.55 -20.77 -33.28
N LYS A 70 45.75 -21.39 -34.16
CA LYS A 70 44.28 -21.22 -34.15
C LYS A 70 43.65 -21.65 -32.83
N ASN A 71 44.12 -22.76 -32.26
CA ASN A 71 43.60 -23.24 -30.98
C ASN A 71 43.92 -22.27 -29.83
N GLU A 72 45.09 -21.63 -29.84
CA GLU A 72 45.43 -20.56 -28.88
C GLU A 72 44.48 -19.36 -29.04
N GLU A 73 44.16 -18.95 -30.26
CA GLU A 73 43.19 -17.87 -30.52
C GLU A 73 41.79 -18.20 -29.97
N PHE A 74 41.29 -19.42 -30.23
CA PHE A 74 40.00 -19.88 -29.69
C PHE A 74 39.98 -19.91 -28.16
N ILE A 75 41.07 -20.34 -27.51
CA ILE A 75 41.20 -20.33 -26.05
C ILE A 75 41.12 -18.89 -25.51
N GLU A 76 41.79 -17.93 -26.15
CA GLU A 76 41.76 -16.53 -25.74
C GLU A 76 40.37 -15.89 -25.90
N VAL A 77 39.66 -16.21 -26.99
CA VAL A 77 38.26 -15.79 -27.17
C VAL A 77 37.37 -16.40 -26.08
N GLY A 78 37.52 -17.69 -25.81
CA GLY A 78 36.79 -18.38 -24.74
C GLY A 78 37.01 -17.76 -23.36
N LYS A 79 38.27 -17.43 -23.01
CA LYS A 79 38.60 -16.74 -21.76
C LYS A 79 37.94 -15.36 -21.66
N LYS A 80 37.92 -14.59 -22.75
CA LYS A 80 37.27 -13.27 -22.79
C LYS A 80 35.76 -13.38 -22.56
N GLU A 81 35.11 -14.35 -23.20
CA GLU A 81 33.66 -14.55 -23.03
C GLU A 81 33.33 -15.01 -21.60
N VAL A 82 34.09 -15.95 -21.03
CA VAL A 82 33.92 -16.37 -19.63
C VAL A 82 34.09 -15.18 -18.67
N LYS A 83 35.06 -14.30 -18.91
CA LYS A 83 35.27 -13.09 -18.09
C LYS A 83 34.08 -12.14 -18.18
N LYS A 84 33.52 -11.96 -19.38
CA LYS A 84 32.33 -11.13 -19.61
C LYS A 84 31.11 -11.69 -18.90
N LEU A 85 30.84 -12.99 -19.02
CA LEU A 85 29.73 -13.67 -18.34
C LEU A 85 29.84 -13.56 -16.81
N LYS A 86 31.03 -13.77 -16.25
CA LYS A 86 31.27 -13.57 -14.81
C LYS A 86 30.99 -12.15 -14.35
N LYS A 87 31.30 -11.15 -15.17
CA LYS A 87 31.00 -9.75 -14.86
C LYS A 87 29.49 -9.50 -14.86
N ILE A 88 28.76 -10.02 -15.85
CA ILE A 88 27.29 -9.91 -15.92
C ILE A 88 26.65 -10.57 -14.70
N LEU A 89 27.11 -11.76 -14.31
CA LEU A 89 26.59 -12.46 -13.14
C LEU A 89 26.80 -11.64 -11.86
N LYS A 90 28.02 -11.11 -11.65
CA LYS A 90 28.32 -10.24 -10.50
C LYS A 90 27.43 -8.99 -10.46
N GLU A 91 27.25 -8.32 -11.59
CA GLU A 91 26.36 -7.15 -11.68
C GLU A 91 24.90 -7.52 -11.44
N THR A 92 24.49 -8.74 -11.79
CA THR A 92 23.14 -9.24 -11.50
C THR A 92 22.97 -9.49 -10.00
N ASP A 93 23.94 -10.13 -9.35
CA ASP A 93 23.92 -10.34 -7.90
C ASP A 93 23.83 -9.00 -7.14
N GLU A 94 24.65 -8.03 -7.50
CA GLU A 94 24.63 -6.68 -6.90
C GLU A 94 23.27 -5.99 -7.10
N ALA A 95 22.62 -6.14 -8.25
CA ALA A 95 21.28 -5.59 -8.49
C ALA A 95 20.22 -6.25 -7.59
N PHE A 96 20.32 -7.56 -7.35
CA PHE A 96 19.43 -8.28 -6.46
C PHE A 96 19.67 -7.98 -4.98
N GLU A 97 20.92 -7.78 -4.55
CA GLU A 97 21.21 -7.30 -3.19
C GLU A 97 20.54 -5.96 -2.92
N ASN A 98 20.58 -5.03 -3.89
CA ASN A 98 19.90 -3.74 -3.78
C ASN A 98 18.37 -3.88 -3.79
N LEU A 99 17.82 -4.76 -4.63
CA LEU A 99 16.38 -5.04 -4.68
C LEU A 99 15.86 -5.62 -3.36
N GLU A 100 16.56 -6.60 -2.79
CA GLU A 100 16.13 -7.31 -1.59
C GLU A 100 16.32 -6.51 -0.30
N LYS A 101 17.09 -5.43 -0.36
CA LYS A 101 17.26 -4.51 0.76
C LYS A 101 16.00 -3.68 1.02
N ASP A 102 15.49 -3.03 -0.03
CA ASP A 102 14.45 -1.99 0.13
C ASP A 102 13.18 -2.26 -0.68
N TYR A 103 13.20 -3.22 -1.61
CA TYR A 103 12.07 -3.58 -2.50
C TYR A 103 11.46 -2.35 -3.18
N THR A 104 12.30 -1.57 -3.87
CA THR A 104 11.84 -0.42 -4.65
C THR A 104 11.58 -0.81 -6.11
N GLN A 105 10.68 -0.07 -6.77
CA GLN A 105 10.41 -0.29 -8.19
C GLN A 105 11.67 -0.04 -9.05
N GLU A 106 12.46 0.97 -8.73
CA GLU A 106 13.71 1.29 -9.44
C GLU A 106 14.74 0.14 -9.35
N ALA A 107 14.90 -0.46 -8.16
CA ALA A 107 15.79 -1.61 -8.00
C ALA A 107 15.24 -2.85 -8.71
N TYR A 108 13.91 -3.01 -8.78
CA TYR A 108 13.26 -4.08 -9.52
C TYR A 108 13.53 -3.96 -11.02
N ASP A 109 13.35 -2.76 -11.57
CA ASP A 109 13.57 -2.49 -13.00
C ASP A 109 15.04 -2.77 -13.36
N THR A 110 15.97 -2.31 -12.51
CA THR A 110 17.42 -2.58 -12.66
C THR A 110 17.74 -4.07 -12.64
N ALA A 111 17.21 -4.82 -11.65
CA ALA A 111 17.44 -6.26 -11.56
C ALA A 111 16.85 -7.01 -12.77
N SER A 112 15.65 -6.61 -13.21
CA SER A 112 14.99 -7.15 -14.40
C SER A 112 15.81 -6.92 -15.67
N GLU A 113 16.41 -5.74 -15.84
CA GLU A 113 17.33 -5.47 -16.95
C GLU A 113 18.56 -6.36 -16.94
N LYS A 114 19.19 -6.56 -15.77
CA LYS A 114 20.38 -7.42 -15.63
C LYS A 114 20.07 -8.89 -15.95
N ILE A 115 18.91 -9.39 -15.55
CA ILE A 115 18.44 -10.74 -15.89
C ILE A 115 18.34 -10.95 -17.41
N ASN A 116 17.98 -9.92 -18.17
CA ASN A 116 17.90 -10.01 -19.63
C ASN A 116 19.26 -10.17 -20.32
N LEU A 117 20.35 -9.84 -19.62
CA LEU A 117 21.72 -10.02 -20.10
C LEU A 117 22.27 -11.43 -19.84
N LEU A 118 21.60 -12.23 -19.00
CA LEU A 118 21.98 -13.62 -18.73
C LEU A 118 21.64 -14.51 -19.93
N THR A 119 22.62 -15.29 -20.37
CA THR A 119 22.53 -16.18 -21.53
C THR A 119 22.22 -17.64 -21.17
N ASP A 120 22.46 -18.04 -19.91
CA ASP A 120 22.18 -19.39 -19.42
C ASP A 120 20.76 -19.46 -18.82
N GLU A 121 19.97 -20.44 -19.27
CA GLU A 121 18.60 -20.65 -18.83
C GLU A 121 18.53 -21.17 -17.38
N GLN A 122 19.55 -21.90 -16.90
CA GLN A 122 19.56 -22.45 -15.55
C GLN A 122 19.78 -21.38 -14.48
N ASP A 123 20.73 -20.46 -14.69
CA ASP A 123 20.99 -19.36 -13.77
C ASP A 123 19.82 -18.36 -13.76
N LYS A 124 19.19 -18.15 -14.91
CA LYS A 124 18.08 -17.21 -15.08
C LYS A 124 16.83 -17.59 -14.29
N ALA A 125 16.52 -18.88 -14.18
CA ALA A 125 15.32 -19.36 -13.50
C ALA A 125 15.27 -18.99 -12.01
N GLY A 126 16.43 -19.00 -11.33
CA GLY A 126 16.53 -18.59 -9.93
C GLY A 126 16.23 -17.11 -9.72
N TYR A 127 16.83 -16.25 -10.54
CA TYR A 127 16.59 -14.81 -10.49
C TYR A 127 15.15 -14.43 -10.85
N LEU A 128 14.53 -15.10 -11.82
CA LEU A 128 13.13 -14.85 -12.17
C LEU A 128 12.17 -15.12 -11.00
N LYS A 129 12.41 -16.18 -10.22
CA LYS A 129 11.62 -16.47 -9.00
C LYS A 129 11.81 -15.39 -7.93
N ARG A 130 13.05 -14.95 -7.71
CA ARG A 130 13.36 -13.84 -6.78
C ARG A 130 12.68 -12.55 -7.23
N LEU A 131 12.68 -12.27 -8.53
CA LEU A 131 12.04 -11.10 -9.12
C LEU A 131 10.51 -11.15 -8.93
N GLU A 132 9.87 -12.32 -9.13
CA GLU A 132 8.45 -12.51 -8.90
C GLU A 132 8.08 -12.26 -7.41
N LEU A 133 8.85 -12.82 -6.48
CA LEU A 133 8.67 -12.56 -5.05
C LEU A 133 8.82 -11.06 -4.74
N ALA A 134 9.87 -10.42 -5.26
CA ALA A 134 10.10 -8.99 -5.06
C ALA A 134 8.93 -8.14 -5.58
N LYS A 135 8.34 -8.50 -6.74
CA LYS A 135 7.15 -7.83 -7.27
C LYS A 135 5.98 -7.89 -6.30
N THR A 136 5.70 -9.07 -5.74
CA THR A 136 4.60 -9.20 -4.76
C THR A 136 4.83 -8.35 -3.51
N ILE A 137 6.08 -8.26 -3.04
CA ILE A 137 6.46 -7.43 -1.89
C ILE A 137 6.30 -5.94 -2.22
N ILE A 138 6.74 -5.48 -3.40
CA ILE A 138 6.57 -4.09 -3.86
C ILE A 138 5.09 -3.71 -3.92
N GLU A 139 4.24 -4.59 -4.47
CA GLU A 139 2.81 -4.35 -4.56
C GLU A 139 2.12 -4.30 -3.19
N ALA A 140 2.57 -5.11 -2.24
CA ALA A 140 2.11 -5.07 -0.86
C ALA A 140 2.57 -3.79 -0.14
N GLU A 141 3.86 -3.43 -0.25
CA GLU A 141 4.45 -2.21 0.30
C GLU A 141 3.71 -0.95 -0.17
N LYS A 142 3.39 -0.89 -1.47
CA LYS A 142 2.57 0.19 -2.04
C LYS A 142 1.19 0.24 -1.39
N SER A 143 0.50 -0.89 -1.26
CA SER A 143 -0.83 -0.92 -0.64
C SER A 143 -0.81 -0.59 0.85
N VAL A 144 0.22 -0.99 1.61
CA VAL A 144 0.40 -0.56 3.00
C VAL A 144 0.62 0.95 3.06
N THR A 145 1.45 1.51 2.19
CA THR A 145 1.67 2.97 2.10
C THR A 145 0.38 3.72 1.77
N ASP A 146 -0.46 3.18 0.88
CA ASP A 146 -1.76 3.77 0.56
C ASP A 146 -2.71 3.71 1.77
N ALA A 147 -2.71 2.61 2.54
CA ALA A 147 -3.52 2.48 3.76
C ALA A 147 -3.06 3.41 4.90
N GLU A 148 -1.75 3.68 4.99
CA GLU A 148 -1.21 4.66 5.93
C GLU A 148 -1.59 6.10 5.59
N LYS A 149 -1.56 6.45 4.28
CA LYS A 149 -1.97 7.78 3.81
C LYS A 149 -3.47 7.97 3.89
N GLU A 150 -4.21 6.98 3.43
CA GLU A 150 -5.67 6.97 3.40
C GLU A 150 -6.17 5.96 4.42
N VAL A 151 -6.21 6.38 5.69
CA VAL A 151 -6.74 5.59 6.81
C VAL A 151 -8.25 5.35 6.62
N LYS A 152 -8.57 4.36 5.80
CA LYS A 152 -9.89 3.93 5.35
C LYS A 152 -9.95 2.40 5.36
N GLN A 153 -11.15 1.86 5.62
CA GLN A 153 -11.35 0.42 5.69
C GLN A 153 -10.96 -0.31 4.39
N GLU A 154 -11.39 0.21 3.23
CA GLU A 154 -11.10 -0.38 1.92
C GLU A 154 -9.59 -0.51 1.65
N LYS A 155 -8.81 0.50 2.03
CA LYS A 155 -7.35 0.50 1.83
C LYS A 155 -6.67 -0.49 2.78
N LEU A 156 -7.10 -0.53 4.04
CA LEU A 156 -6.64 -1.49 5.03
C LEU A 156 -6.91 -2.94 4.58
N ASP A 157 -8.13 -3.22 4.09
CA ASP A 157 -8.52 -4.56 3.64
C ASP A 157 -7.69 -5.01 2.42
N SER A 158 -7.49 -4.12 1.44
CA SER A 158 -6.64 -4.36 0.27
C SER A 158 -5.19 -4.67 0.66
N ALA A 159 -4.63 -3.88 1.57
CA ALA A 159 -3.27 -4.07 2.05
C ALA A 159 -3.12 -5.37 2.86
N LEU A 160 -4.06 -5.68 3.76
CA LEU A 160 -4.09 -6.92 4.53
C LEU A 160 -4.13 -8.15 3.60
N SER A 161 -4.95 -8.11 2.55
CA SER A 161 -5.04 -9.21 1.58
C SER A 161 -3.70 -9.46 0.90
N LYS A 162 -2.99 -8.40 0.46
CA LYS A 162 -1.69 -8.53 -0.20
C LYS A 162 -0.60 -8.99 0.75
N VAL A 163 -0.51 -8.39 1.95
CA VAL A 163 0.49 -8.78 2.95
C VAL A 163 0.30 -10.22 3.41
N LYS A 164 -0.96 -10.66 3.60
CA LYS A 164 -1.28 -12.05 3.95
C LYS A 164 -0.80 -13.06 2.90
N ALA A 165 -0.88 -12.70 1.62
CA ALA A 165 -0.44 -13.54 0.51
C ALA A 165 1.09 -13.68 0.40
N LEU A 166 1.86 -12.80 1.06
CA LEU A 166 3.32 -12.89 1.07
C LEU A 166 3.81 -14.12 1.84
N ALA A 167 4.92 -14.69 1.38
CA ALA A 167 5.67 -15.69 2.14
C ALA A 167 6.21 -15.11 3.46
N SER A 168 6.40 -15.96 4.46
CA SER A 168 6.94 -15.55 5.77
C SER A 168 8.34 -14.95 5.59
N SER A 169 8.52 -13.73 6.08
CA SER A 169 9.76 -12.97 5.98
C SER A 169 9.73 -11.80 6.97
N ASP A 170 10.92 -11.28 7.34
CA ASP A 170 11.03 -10.08 8.19
C ASP A 170 10.26 -8.89 7.59
N LYS A 171 10.26 -8.78 6.26
CA LYS A 171 9.54 -7.72 5.55
C LYS A 171 8.03 -7.85 5.72
N LYS A 172 7.49 -9.08 5.67
CA LYS A 172 6.06 -9.33 5.95
C LYS A 172 5.71 -8.91 7.38
N GLU A 173 6.51 -9.31 8.37
CA GLU A 173 6.27 -8.93 9.77
C GLU A 173 6.29 -7.42 9.99
N GLN A 174 7.19 -6.70 9.31
CA GLN A 174 7.24 -5.23 9.34
C GLN A 174 5.97 -4.61 8.74
N LEU A 175 5.49 -5.13 7.62
CA LEU A 175 4.25 -4.68 6.98
C LEU A 175 3.02 -4.96 7.85
N GLU A 176 2.96 -6.11 8.51
CA GLU A 176 1.88 -6.46 9.45
C GLU A 176 1.83 -5.49 10.63
N LYS A 177 2.98 -5.17 11.26
CA LYS A 177 3.05 -4.17 12.35
C LYS A 177 2.56 -2.78 11.93
N ARG A 178 2.88 -2.38 10.70
CA ARG A 178 2.39 -1.10 10.13
C ARG A 178 0.87 -1.15 9.95
N LEU A 179 0.32 -2.25 9.44
CA LEU A 179 -1.12 -2.42 9.28
C LEU A 179 -1.88 -2.48 10.61
N ASP A 180 -1.29 -3.04 11.67
CA ASP A 180 -1.86 -2.98 13.02
C ASP A 180 -1.97 -1.53 13.54
N THR A 181 -0.95 -0.72 13.22
CA THR A 181 -0.98 0.72 13.53
C THR A 181 -2.06 1.43 12.73
N VAL A 182 -2.18 1.15 11.43
CA VAL A 182 -3.25 1.70 10.56
C VAL A 182 -4.63 1.31 11.08
N LYS A 183 -4.83 0.05 11.48
CA LYS A 183 -6.07 -0.44 12.06
C LYS A 183 -6.43 0.31 13.34
N THR A 184 -5.46 0.50 14.23
CA THR A 184 -5.65 1.26 15.47
C THR A 184 -6.04 2.71 15.18
N ASN A 185 -5.36 3.35 14.23
CA ASN A 185 -5.67 4.73 13.82
C ASN A 185 -7.06 4.85 13.20
N LEU A 186 -7.48 3.85 12.42
CA LEU A 186 -8.80 3.82 11.80
C LEU A 186 -9.91 3.74 12.85
N GLU A 187 -9.78 2.87 13.85
CA GLU A 187 -10.75 2.77 14.95
C GLU A 187 -10.80 4.02 15.82
N LYS A 188 -9.63 4.64 16.07
CA LYS A 188 -9.55 5.93 16.75
C LYS A 188 -10.30 7.00 15.98
N LYS A 189 -10.07 7.11 14.66
CA LYS A 189 -10.75 8.08 13.79
C LYS A 189 -12.27 7.89 13.79
N LYS A 190 -12.75 6.65 13.67
CA LYS A 190 -14.20 6.34 13.75
C LYS A 190 -14.80 6.79 15.07
N THR A 191 -14.07 6.58 16.17
CA THR A 191 -14.49 7.02 17.51
C THR A 191 -14.55 8.54 17.62
N GLU A 192 -13.52 9.24 17.13
CA GLU A 192 -13.47 10.71 17.10
C GLU A 192 -14.60 11.31 16.26
N GLU A 193 -14.91 10.72 15.10
CA GLU A 193 -16.03 11.14 14.26
C GLU A 193 -17.39 10.98 14.96
N LYS A 194 -17.63 9.83 15.61
CA LYS A 194 -18.84 9.62 16.44
C LYS A 194 -18.93 10.66 17.56
N LEU A 195 -17.82 10.94 18.25
CA LEU A 195 -17.80 11.92 19.33
C LEU A 195 -18.08 13.33 18.84
N ALA A 196 -17.57 13.70 17.66
CA ALA A 196 -17.88 14.99 17.04
C ALA A 196 -19.37 15.13 16.73
N GLN A 197 -20.02 14.08 16.22
CA GLN A 197 -21.47 14.08 15.96
C GLN A 197 -22.29 14.22 17.25
N VAL A 198 -21.88 13.53 18.31
CA VAL A 198 -22.54 13.65 19.63
C VAL A 198 -22.38 15.06 20.19
N GLU A 199 -21.17 15.62 20.14
CA GLU A 199 -20.89 16.98 20.58
C GLU A 199 -21.73 18.01 19.81
N GLU A 200 -21.87 17.85 18.49
CA GLU A 200 -22.72 18.72 17.67
C GLU A 200 -24.20 18.63 18.07
N ALA A 201 -24.72 17.42 18.30
CA ALA A 201 -26.10 17.24 18.74
C ALA A 201 -26.37 17.86 20.12
N VAL A 202 -25.43 17.71 21.06
CA VAL A 202 -25.54 18.32 22.41
C VAL A 202 -25.43 19.84 22.32
N LYS A 203 -24.51 20.40 21.52
CA LYS A 203 -24.43 21.85 21.26
C LYS A 203 -25.70 22.39 20.62
N ASN A 204 -26.31 21.64 19.71
CA ASN A 204 -27.58 22.04 19.11
C ASN A 204 -28.68 22.12 20.18
N LEU A 205 -28.78 21.14 21.09
CA LEU A 205 -29.71 21.21 22.23
C LEU A 205 -29.40 22.40 23.16
N GLU A 206 -28.12 22.66 23.45
CA GLU A 206 -27.70 23.79 24.30
C GLU A 206 -28.08 25.15 23.70
N ASN A 207 -27.90 25.31 22.38
CA ASN A 207 -28.22 26.54 21.67
C ASN A 207 -29.72 26.69 21.37
N ASN A 208 -30.40 25.56 21.13
CA ASN A 208 -31.82 25.50 20.77
C ASN A 208 -32.55 24.64 21.80
N GLN A 209 -32.79 25.23 22.97
CA GLN A 209 -33.34 24.57 24.16
C GLN A 209 -34.85 24.28 24.01
N THR A 210 -35.18 23.34 23.13
CA THR A 210 -36.54 22.84 22.89
C THR A 210 -36.65 21.36 23.26
N ARG A 211 -37.86 20.91 23.61
CA ARG A 211 -38.11 19.51 23.98
C ARG A 211 -37.78 18.52 22.86
N GLU A 212 -38.00 18.93 21.61
CA GLU A 212 -37.73 18.11 20.42
C GLU A 212 -36.23 17.76 20.30
N ASN A 213 -35.36 18.71 20.63
CA ASN A 213 -33.91 18.52 20.53
C ASN A 213 -33.32 17.61 21.62
N ILE A 214 -34.03 17.41 22.74
CA ILE A 214 -33.58 16.53 23.84
C ILE A 214 -33.43 15.10 23.35
N THR A 215 -34.46 14.57 22.68
CA THR A 215 -34.47 13.19 22.19
C THR A 215 -33.37 12.95 21.17
N GLY A 216 -33.12 13.93 20.29
CA GLY A 216 -32.05 13.87 19.30
C GLY A 216 -30.66 13.74 19.96
N ALA A 217 -30.37 14.60 20.95
CA ALA A 217 -29.11 14.55 21.68
C ALA A 217 -28.96 13.26 22.50
N GLN A 218 -30.02 12.82 23.19
CA GLN A 218 -30.00 11.57 23.98
C GLN A 218 -29.73 10.34 23.12
N ASN A 219 -30.37 10.24 21.96
CA ASN A 219 -30.16 9.12 21.04
C ASN A 219 -28.71 9.04 20.57
N GLN A 220 -28.08 10.18 20.25
CA GLN A 220 -26.68 10.24 19.87
C GLN A 220 -25.77 9.82 21.02
N VAL A 221 -25.97 10.35 22.24
CA VAL A 221 -25.18 9.98 23.43
C VAL A 221 -25.30 8.50 23.75
N ASN A 222 -26.50 7.93 23.68
CA ASN A 222 -26.74 6.51 23.97
C ASN A 222 -25.99 5.57 23.01
N SER A 223 -25.64 6.04 21.82
CA SER A 223 -24.88 5.27 20.81
C SER A 223 -23.38 5.17 21.10
N LEU A 224 -22.85 5.95 22.04
CA LEU A 224 -21.45 5.86 22.44
C LEU A 224 -21.14 4.51 23.10
N GLU A 225 -19.87 4.15 23.16
CA GLU A 225 -19.41 2.94 23.87
C GLU A 225 -18.78 3.31 25.22
N ASP A 226 -18.05 4.43 25.30
CA ASP A 226 -17.38 4.89 26.51
C ASP A 226 -18.38 5.50 27.52
N ASP A 227 -18.50 4.85 28.67
CA ASP A 227 -19.43 5.24 29.73
C ASP A 227 -19.09 6.59 30.36
N LYS A 228 -17.80 6.96 30.43
CA LYS A 228 -17.37 8.24 31.00
C LYS A 228 -17.73 9.40 30.07
N GLN A 229 -17.57 9.22 28.76
CA GLN A 229 -18.00 10.19 27.76
C GLN A 229 -19.53 10.33 27.76
N LYS A 230 -20.26 9.21 27.84
CA LYS A 230 -21.73 9.22 28.01
C LYS A 230 -22.16 10.02 29.22
N GLU A 231 -21.54 9.78 30.37
CA GLU A 231 -21.87 10.46 31.61
C GLU A 231 -21.66 11.98 31.49
N ASN A 232 -20.56 12.40 30.86
CA ASN A 232 -20.28 13.81 30.60
C ASN A 232 -21.38 14.48 29.77
N PHE A 233 -21.73 13.89 28.62
CA PHE A 233 -22.76 14.43 27.75
C PHE A 233 -24.16 14.38 28.39
N ASN A 234 -24.50 13.31 29.09
CA ASN A 234 -25.77 13.19 29.81
C ASN A 234 -25.90 14.24 30.92
N THR A 235 -24.80 14.64 31.56
CA THR A 235 -24.81 15.72 32.54
C THR A 235 -25.20 17.05 31.89
N ARG A 236 -24.65 17.37 30.71
CA ARG A 236 -25.01 18.56 29.93
C ARG A 236 -26.47 18.54 29.49
N ILE A 237 -26.93 17.40 28.94
CA ILE A 237 -28.33 17.22 28.53
C ILE A 237 -29.28 17.42 29.71
N LYS A 238 -28.99 16.84 30.87
CA LYS A 238 -29.81 16.99 32.08
C LYS A 238 -29.88 18.45 32.53
N ALA A 239 -28.77 19.16 32.53
CA ALA A 239 -28.75 20.59 32.88
C ALA A 239 -29.65 21.42 31.95
N VAL A 240 -29.57 21.20 30.63
CA VAL A 240 -30.44 21.87 29.65
C VAL A 240 -31.91 21.47 29.83
N THR A 241 -32.17 20.18 30.07
CA THR A 241 -33.54 19.68 30.30
C THR A 241 -34.18 20.36 31.52
N SER A 242 -33.45 20.46 32.63
CA SER A 242 -33.93 21.16 33.83
C SER A 242 -34.12 22.66 33.58
N ALA A 243 -33.29 23.30 32.76
CA ALA A 243 -33.47 24.70 32.38
C ALA A 243 -34.74 24.91 31.55
N ILE A 244 -35.03 24.01 30.60
CA ILE A 244 -36.27 24.02 29.80
C ILE A 244 -37.48 23.86 30.72
N GLU A 245 -37.47 22.86 31.61
CA GLU A 245 -38.53 22.60 32.57
C GLU A 245 -38.80 23.80 33.48
N SER A 246 -37.74 24.42 34.01
CA SER A 246 -37.87 25.62 34.85
C SER A 246 -38.47 26.80 34.08
N ARG A 247 -38.08 27.01 32.82
CA ARG A 247 -38.60 28.10 31.99
C ARG A 247 -40.07 27.88 31.64
N GLU A 248 -40.43 26.68 31.22
CA GLU A 248 -41.83 26.32 30.93
C GLU A 248 -42.72 26.47 32.18
N ALA A 249 -42.24 26.05 33.35
CA ALA A 249 -42.97 26.23 34.60
C ALA A 249 -43.17 27.71 34.96
N GLN A 250 -42.17 28.56 34.74
CA GLN A 250 -42.27 30.00 34.94
C GLN A 250 -43.26 30.65 33.96
N GLU A 251 -43.20 30.27 32.67
CA GLU A 251 -44.13 30.74 31.64
C GLU A 251 -45.58 30.35 31.98
N GLN A 252 -45.80 29.11 32.44
CA GLN A 252 -47.12 28.64 32.88
C GLN A 252 -47.63 29.39 34.11
N ALA A 253 -46.78 29.60 35.13
CA ALA A 253 -47.17 30.34 36.33
C ALA A 253 -47.51 31.82 36.00
N ALA A 254 -46.73 32.46 35.13
CA ALA A 254 -47.00 33.81 34.66
C ALA A 254 -48.32 33.88 33.87
N ALA A 255 -48.59 32.90 33.00
CA ALA A 255 -49.84 32.82 32.26
C ALA A 255 -51.05 32.64 33.19
N GLN A 256 -50.93 31.82 34.25
CA GLN A 256 -51.98 31.64 35.26
C GLN A 256 -52.23 32.93 36.05
N GLN A 257 -51.18 33.62 36.48
CA GLN A 257 -51.32 34.91 37.17
C GLN A 257 -51.96 35.97 36.28
N ALA A 258 -51.58 36.04 35.00
CA ALA A 258 -52.19 36.96 34.04
C ALA A 258 -53.68 36.63 33.79
N ALA A 259 -54.03 35.35 33.67
CA ALA A 259 -55.41 34.91 33.53
C ALA A 259 -56.25 35.24 34.77
N GLN A 260 -55.69 35.03 35.97
CA GLN A 260 -56.36 35.34 37.23
C GLN A 260 -56.57 36.84 37.42
N ALA A 261 -55.57 37.67 37.09
CA ALA A 261 -55.72 39.13 37.10
C ALA A 261 -56.79 39.63 36.11
N ALA A 262 -56.89 39.00 34.93
CA ALA A 262 -57.94 39.32 33.96
C ALA A 262 -59.35 38.90 34.45
N GLN A 263 -59.46 37.76 35.16
CA GLN A 263 -60.70 37.33 35.78
C GLN A 263 -61.11 38.21 36.97
N ASP A 264 -60.15 38.63 37.79
CA ASP A 264 -60.41 39.54 38.92
C ASP A 264 -60.91 40.92 38.42
N GLN A 265 -60.38 41.39 37.28
CA GLN A 265 -60.89 42.60 36.62
C GLN A 265 -62.32 42.42 36.11
N SER A 266 -62.66 41.30 35.48
CA SER A 266 -64.02 41.08 34.93
C SER A 266 -65.09 40.88 36.00
N THR A 267 -64.70 40.33 37.15
CA THR A 267 -65.58 40.13 38.32
C THR A 267 -65.61 41.31 39.29
N ALA A 268 -64.87 42.39 39.01
CA ALA A 268 -64.83 43.57 39.85
C ALA A 268 -66.23 44.15 40.08
N THR A 269 -66.57 44.43 41.34
CA THR A 269 -67.87 44.99 41.71
C THR A 269 -68.00 46.41 41.20
N VAL A 270 -69.02 46.65 40.38
CA VAL A 270 -69.43 47.98 39.91
C VAL A 270 -70.85 48.29 40.36
N TYR A 271 -71.18 49.57 40.41
CA TYR A 271 -72.47 50.07 40.86
C TYR A 271 -73.27 50.61 39.68
N ILE A 272 -74.55 50.24 39.60
CA ILE A 272 -75.46 50.64 38.53
C ILE A 272 -76.75 51.22 39.13
N THR A 273 -77.48 51.99 38.32
CA THR A 273 -78.81 52.51 38.67
C THR A 273 -79.88 51.80 37.84
N ALA A 274 -81.11 51.70 38.36
CA ALA A 274 -82.18 50.90 37.75
C ALA A 274 -82.49 51.23 36.27
N THR A 275 -82.28 52.48 35.84
CA THR A 275 -82.55 52.95 34.47
C THR A 275 -81.35 53.62 33.79
N GLY A 276 -80.17 53.61 34.41
CA GLY A 276 -78.98 54.28 33.89
C GLY A 276 -78.33 53.53 32.73
N LYS A 277 -77.58 54.25 31.89
CA LYS A 277 -76.77 53.68 30.79
C LYS A 277 -75.28 53.55 31.14
N ARG A 278 -74.94 53.79 32.41
CA ARG A 278 -73.57 53.87 32.89
C ARG A 278 -73.38 53.04 34.15
N TYR A 279 -72.18 52.48 34.30
CA TYR A 279 -71.72 51.86 35.54
C TYR A 279 -70.69 52.75 36.22
N HIS A 280 -70.52 52.51 37.52
CA HIS A 280 -69.71 53.30 38.42
C HIS A 280 -68.75 52.39 39.18
N LEU A 281 -67.49 52.79 39.31
CA LEU A 281 -66.46 52.06 40.06
C LEU A 281 -66.61 52.29 41.57
N SER A 282 -67.13 53.46 41.96
CA SER A 282 -67.32 53.84 43.37
C SER A 282 -68.81 54.02 43.71
N PRO A 283 -69.27 53.57 44.89
CA PRO A 283 -70.64 53.83 45.34
C PRO A 283 -70.88 55.31 45.63
N ASN A 284 -69.81 56.10 45.80
CA ASN A 284 -69.86 57.54 46.09
C ASN A 284 -69.54 58.40 44.86
N CYS A 285 -69.59 57.83 43.64
CA CYS A 285 -69.37 58.57 42.41
C CYS A 285 -70.33 59.77 42.33
N ARG A 286 -69.83 60.95 41.92
CA ARG A 286 -70.64 62.17 41.77
C ARG A 286 -71.85 61.97 40.86
N GLY A 287 -71.73 61.08 39.87
CA GLY A 287 -72.83 60.71 38.97
C GLY A 287 -73.99 59.96 39.65
N LEU A 288 -73.80 59.43 40.87
CA LEU A 288 -74.81 58.70 41.64
C LEU A 288 -75.57 59.57 42.66
N ASN A 289 -75.14 60.82 42.91
CA ASN A 289 -75.68 61.67 43.98
C ASN A 289 -77.20 61.91 43.93
N ASN A 290 -77.83 61.76 42.75
CA ASN A 290 -79.26 61.96 42.55
C ASN A 290 -80.04 60.63 42.36
N SER A 291 -79.37 59.48 42.41
CA SER A 291 -80.01 58.18 42.23
C SER A 291 -80.75 57.75 43.50
N LYS A 292 -82.01 57.34 43.36
CA LYS A 292 -82.84 56.84 44.47
C LYS A 292 -82.75 55.31 44.63
N SER A 293 -82.08 54.61 43.72
CA SER A 293 -81.91 53.16 43.73
C SER A 293 -80.58 52.80 43.06
N THR A 294 -79.66 52.27 43.85
CA THR A 294 -78.36 51.74 43.41
C THR A 294 -78.29 50.26 43.72
N SER A 295 -77.68 49.50 42.83
CA SER A 295 -77.41 48.06 43.02
C SER A 295 -76.01 47.76 42.53
N SER A 296 -75.36 46.76 43.13
CA SER A 296 -74.06 46.26 42.69
C SER A 296 -74.23 45.12 41.68
N THR A 297 -73.29 45.02 40.75
CA THR A 297 -73.17 43.91 39.79
C THR A 297 -71.69 43.76 39.42
N THR A 298 -71.34 42.77 38.60
CA THR A 298 -69.95 42.62 38.13
C THR A 298 -69.68 43.55 36.95
N LEU A 299 -68.42 43.94 36.73
CA LEU A 299 -68.02 44.73 35.57
C LEU A 299 -68.45 44.05 34.27
N SER A 300 -68.21 42.73 34.15
CA SER A 300 -68.62 41.94 32.99
C SER A 300 -70.13 41.95 32.74
N ASP A 301 -70.96 41.82 33.79
CA ASP A 301 -72.42 41.90 33.66
C ASP A 301 -72.87 43.31 33.25
N ALA A 302 -72.22 44.35 33.76
CA ALA A 302 -72.54 45.73 33.40
C ALA A 302 -72.19 46.02 31.92
N GLU A 303 -71.02 45.60 31.48
CA GLU A 303 -70.58 45.70 30.08
C GLU A 303 -71.46 44.86 29.14
N ALA A 304 -71.82 43.63 29.53
CA ALA A 304 -72.72 42.76 28.77
C ALA A 304 -74.13 43.35 28.63
N ARG A 305 -74.58 44.16 29.61
CA ARG A 305 -75.81 44.96 29.52
C ARG A 305 -75.66 46.22 28.65
N GLY A 306 -74.48 46.45 28.06
CA GLY A 306 -74.18 47.61 27.23
C GLY A 306 -73.99 48.91 28.02
N LEU A 307 -73.73 48.82 29.33
CA LEU A 307 -73.44 49.99 30.15
C LEU A 307 -71.99 50.44 29.93
N THR A 308 -71.77 51.75 30.00
CA THR A 308 -70.44 52.36 29.78
C THR A 308 -69.93 53.03 31.05
N LEU A 309 -68.61 53.22 31.17
CA LEU A 309 -68.03 53.89 32.34
C LEU A 309 -68.61 55.31 32.51
N CYS A 310 -68.95 55.66 33.74
CA CYS A 310 -69.37 57.01 34.07
C CYS A 310 -68.23 58.02 33.82
N GLN A 311 -68.55 59.14 33.15
CA GLN A 311 -67.59 60.21 32.83
C GLN A 311 -67.14 61.03 34.05
N PHE A 312 -67.77 60.79 35.20
CA PHE A 312 -67.44 61.43 36.48
C PHE A 312 -66.69 60.50 37.44
N GLU A 313 -66.30 59.30 36.97
CA GLU A 313 -65.33 58.44 37.66
C GLU A 313 -63.91 58.97 37.51
#